data_AF-A0A267WLV4-F1
#
_entry.id   AF-A0A267WLV4-F1
#
_cell.length_a   1.000
_cell.length_b   1.000
_cell.length_c   1.000
_cell.angle_alpha   90.00
_cell.angle_beta   90.00
_cell.angle_gamma   90.00
#
_symmetry.space_group_name_H-M   'P 1'
#
loop_
_entity.id
_entity.type
_entity.pdbx_description
1 polymer ?
#
loop_
_entity_poly.entity_id
_entity_poly.type
_entity_poly.pdbx_seq_one_letter_code
_entity_poly.pdbx_strand_id
1 'polypeptide(L)'
;MQETEITALAVVGILIILDYITGLVKAAMQHDISSTKMREGLYHKGAFVLTMVLAEILEHAQRVIDLGYTLPIVIPAAVYVILTETTSILENLGGINPELKDSKLLQLFRTQEEGKDQ
;
A
#
# COMPACT_ATOMS: atom_id res chain seq x y z
N MET A 1 -15.13 16.21 4.72
CA MET A 1 -13.72 15.96 4.40
C MET A 1 -13.22 17.09 3.52
N GLN A 2 -11.99 17.55 3.72
CA GLN A 2 -11.33 18.46 2.79
C GLN A 2 -11.09 17.75 1.44
N GLU A 3 -11.11 18.48 0.33
CA GLU A 3 -10.85 17.95 -1.03
C GLU A 3 -9.58 17.07 -1.08
N THR A 4 -8.55 17.45 -0.32
CA THR A 4 -7.29 16.70 -0.21
C THR A 4 -7.46 15.34 0.47
N GLU A 5 -8.27 15.23 1.52
CA GLU A 5 -8.54 13.97 2.23
C GLU A 5 -9.29 12.99 1.31
N ILE A 6 -10.29 13.48 0.58
CA ILE A 6 -11.06 12.68 -0.39
C ILE A 6 -10.15 12.19 -1.51
N THR A 7 -9.32 13.08 -2.06
CA THR A 7 -8.36 12.72 -3.10
C THR A 7 -7.36 11.68 -2.59
N ALA A 8 -6.84 11.84 -1.38
CA ALA A 8 -5.91 10.90 -0.77
C ALA A 8 -6.52 9.50 -0.59
N LEU A 9 -7.75 9.42 -0.08
CA LEU A 9 -8.49 8.16 0.06
C LEU A 9 -8.74 7.49 -1.31
N ALA A 10 -9.11 8.26 -2.33
CA ALA A 10 -9.31 7.76 -3.67
C ALA A 10 -8.01 7.19 -4.29
N VAL A 11 -6.90 7.93 -4.15
CA VAL A 11 -5.58 7.48 -4.63
C VAL A 11 -5.16 6.19 -3.92
N VAL A 12 -5.27 6.14 -2.58
CA VAL A 12 -4.97 4.92 -1.81
C VAL A 12 -5.81 3.73 -2.28
N GLY A 13 -7.11 3.92 -2.47
CA GLY A 13 -8.00 2.85 -2.95
C GLY A 13 -7.59 2.33 -4.33
N ILE A 14 -7.27 3.23 -5.26
CA ILE A 14 -6.81 2.87 -6.61
C ILE A 14 -5.50 2.09 -6.55
N LEU A 15 -4.54 2.53 -5.72
CA LEU A 15 -3.25 1.84 -5.59
C LEU A 15 -3.39 0.44 -5.00
N ILE A 16 -4.22 0.26 -3.97
CA ILE A 16 -4.50 -1.06 -3.38
C ILE A 16 -5.09 -2.02 -4.42
N ILE A 17 -6.03 -1.53 -5.24
CA ILE A 17 -6.65 -2.33 -6.30
C ILE A 17 -5.61 -2.67 -7.37
N LEU A 18 -4.84 -1.69 -7.81
CA LEU A 18 -3.81 -1.88 -8.82
C LEU A 18 -2.76 -2.89 -8.34
N ASP A 19 -2.32 -2.79 -7.09
CA ASP A 19 -1.33 -3.71 -6.57
C ASP A 19 -1.86 -5.13 -6.51
N TYR A 20 -3.09 -5.32 -6.02
CA TYR A 20 -3.73 -6.64 -6.01
C TYR A 20 -3.82 -7.23 -7.44
N ILE A 21 -4.19 -6.43 -8.44
CA ILE A 21 -4.23 -6.86 -9.84
C ILE A 21 -2.83 -7.25 -10.33
N THR A 22 -1.81 -6.42 -10.09
CA THR A 22 -0.44 -6.72 -10.54
C THR A 22 0.13 -7.96 -9.85
N GLY A 23 -0.13 -8.16 -8.56
CA GLY A 23 0.24 -9.37 -7.82
C GLY A 23 -0.45 -10.61 -8.37
N LEU A 24 -1.74 -10.51 -8.72
CA LEU A 24 -2.48 -11.60 -9.37
C LEU A 24 -1.91 -11.95 -10.75
N VAL A 25 -1.61 -10.95 -11.58
CA VAL A 25 -1.00 -11.16 -12.90
C VAL A 25 0.36 -11.84 -12.77
N LYS A 26 1.20 -11.40 -11.82
CA LYS A 26 2.50 -12.02 -11.52
C LYS A 26 2.33 -13.49 -11.13
N ALA A 27 1.43 -13.79 -10.18
CA ALA A 27 1.18 -15.16 -9.74
C ALA A 27 0.63 -16.06 -10.86
N ALA A 28 -0.23 -15.50 -11.72
CA ALA A 28 -0.75 -16.20 -12.89
C ALA A 28 0.35 -16.55 -13.89
N MET A 29 1.22 -15.58 -14.21
CA MET A 29 2.35 -15.77 -15.12
C MET A 29 3.34 -16.81 -14.59
N GLN A 30 3.53 -16.88 -13.27
CA GLN A 30 4.42 -17.82 -12.61
C GLN A 30 3.78 -19.18 -12.32
N HIS A 31 2.53 -19.41 -12.72
CA HIS A 31 1.73 -20.61 -12.41
C HIS A 31 1.65 -20.92 -10.90
N ASP A 32 1.68 -19.89 -10.04
CA ASP A 32 1.69 -19.98 -8.58
C ASP A 32 0.44 -19.31 -7.96
N ILE A 33 -0.70 -19.40 -8.65
CA ILE A 33 -1.97 -18.91 -8.09
C ILE A 33 -2.35 -19.81 -6.91
N SER A 34 -2.38 -19.23 -5.72
CA SER A 34 -2.88 -19.87 -4.51
C SER A 34 -3.86 -18.95 -3.81
N SER A 35 -5.09 -19.44 -3.62
CA SER A 35 -6.13 -18.70 -2.90
C SER A 35 -5.73 -18.36 -1.46
N THR A 36 -4.83 -19.13 -0.85
CA THR A 36 -4.27 -18.81 0.48
C THR A 36 -3.34 -17.61 0.39
N LYS A 37 -2.36 -17.61 -0.52
CA LYS A 37 -1.45 -16.46 -0.73
C LYS A 37 -2.20 -15.18 -1.09
N MET A 38 -3.19 -15.29 -1.98
CA MET A 38 -4.02 -14.14 -2.38
C MET A 38 -4.86 -13.59 -1.22
N ARG A 39 -5.44 -14.47 -0.40
CA ARG A 39 -6.22 -14.05 0.78
C ARG A 39 -5.34 -13.40 1.84
N GLU A 40 -4.15 -13.92 2.08
CA GLU A 40 -3.16 -13.31 2.97
C GLU A 40 -2.76 -11.91 2.47
N GLY A 41 -2.45 -11.77 1.17
CA GLY A 41 -2.20 -10.48 0.55
C GLY A 41 -3.37 -9.48 0.71
N LEU A 42 -4.61 -9.95 0.56
CA LEU A 42 -5.80 -9.14 0.80
C LEU A 42 -5.98 -8.74 2.27
N TYR A 43 -5.63 -9.59 3.24
CA TYR A 43 -5.69 -9.21 4.66
C TYR A 43 -4.71 -8.09 4.99
N HIS A 44 -3.48 -8.13 4.46
CA HIS A 44 -2.51 -7.06 4.63
C HIS A 44 -3.01 -5.75 4.02
N LYS A 45 -3.60 -5.80 2.83
CA LYS A 45 -4.19 -4.62 2.17
C LYS A 45 -5.43 -4.10 2.90
N GLY A 46 -6.27 -4.99 3.40
CA GLY A 46 -7.42 -4.65 4.24
C GLY A 46 -7.01 -3.91 5.50
N ALA A 47 -5.86 -4.23 6.09
CA ALA A 47 -5.31 -3.48 7.22
C ALA A 47 -4.99 -2.02 6.85
N PHE A 48 -4.52 -1.74 5.62
CA PHE A 48 -4.33 -0.35 5.17
C PHE A 48 -5.65 0.40 5.00
N VAL A 49 -6.70 -0.26 4.48
CA VAL A 49 -8.05 0.34 4.42
C VAL A 49 -8.55 0.68 5.83
N LEU A 50 -8.45 -0.26 6.77
CA LEU A 50 -8.83 -0.02 8.18
C LEU A 50 -7.98 1.07 8.83
N THR A 51 -6.70 1.18 8.47
CA THR A 51 -5.81 2.24 8.93
C THR A 51 -6.30 3.61 8.47
N MET A 52 -6.73 3.74 7.20
CA MET A 52 -7.30 4.98 6.68
C MET A 52 -8.63 5.35 7.37
N VAL A 53 -9.49 4.35 7.62
CA VAL A 53 -10.74 4.56 8.37
C VAL A 53 -10.45 5.04 9.79
N LEU A 54 -9.47 4.43 10.47
CA LEU A 54 -9.06 4.84 11.81
C LEU A 54 -8.51 6.27 11.80
N ALA A 55 -7.68 6.63 10.81
CA ALA A 55 -7.13 7.97 10.66
C ALA A 55 -8.25 9.03 10.54
N GLU A 56 -9.28 8.77 9.73
CA GLU A 56 -10.44 9.66 9.60
C GLU A 56 -11.21 9.80 10.91
N ILE A 57 -11.45 8.69 11.62
CA ILE A 57 -12.15 8.70 12.91
C ILE A 57 -11.40 9.57 13.91
N LEU A 58 -10.08 9.37 14.05
CA LEU A 58 -9.25 10.13 14.99
C LEU A 58 -9.16 11.60 14.61
N GLU A 59 -9.01 11.90 13.32
CA GLU A 59 -8.93 13.26 12.82
C GLU A 59 -10.25 14.04 12.99
N HIS A 60 -11.39 13.34 12.94
CA HIS A 60 -12.67 13.93 13.29
C HIS A 60 -12.87 14.06 14.79
N ALA A 61 -12.45 13.06 15.58
CA ALA A 61 -12.63 13.03 17.03
C ALA A 61 -11.91 14.20 17.72
N GLN A 62 -10.70 14.56 17.29
CA GLN A 62 -9.95 15.71 17.85
C GLN A 62 -10.65 17.07 17.65
N ARG A 63 -11.64 17.18 16.76
CA ARG A 63 -12.43 18.42 16.55
C ARG A 63 -13.51 18.61 17.61
N VAL A 64 -13.90 17.53 18.28
CA VAL A 64 -15.02 17.50 19.23
C VAL A 64 -14.58 17.07 20.64
N ILE A 65 -13.45 16.39 20.76
CA ILE A 65 -12.84 15.94 22.02
C ILE A 65 -11.42 16.50 22.09
N ASP A 66 -11.05 17.08 23.23
CA ASP A 66 -9.66 17.46 23.49
C ASP A 66 -8.83 16.19 23.76
N LEU A 67 -8.07 15.76 22.76
CA LEU A 67 -7.16 14.62 22.85
C LEU A 67 -5.77 14.99 23.40
N GLY A 68 -5.54 16.27 23.73
CA GLY A 68 -4.22 16.78 24.11
C GLY A 68 -3.27 16.99 22.93
N TYR A 69 -3.74 16.87 21.69
CA TYR A 69 -3.01 17.14 20.46
C TYR A 69 -3.95 17.56 19.32
N THR A 70 -3.39 18.20 18.29
CA THR A 70 -4.10 18.47 17.03
C THR A 70 -3.16 18.23 15.86
N LEU A 71 -3.41 17.19 15.07
CA LEU A 71 -2.57 16.78 13.95
C LEU A 71 -3.42 16.35 12.75
N PRO A 72 -3.03 16.67 11.50
CA PRO A 72 -3.66 16.08 10.32
C PRO A 72 -3.18 14.62 10.18
N ILE A 73 -4.02 13.64 10.49
CA ILE A 73 -3.64 12.21 10.59
C ILE A 73 -3.88 11.49 9.26
N VAL A 74 -4.94 11.85 8.54
CA VAL A 74 -5.34 11.22 7.27
C VAL A 74 -4.25 11.35 6.22
N ILE A 75 -3.64 12.54 6.07
CA ILE A 75 -2.64 12.78 5.03
C ILE A 75 -1.34 11.96 5.27
N PRO A 76 -0.71 11.97 6.47
CA PRO A 76 0.43 11.10 6.75
C PRO A 76 0.12 9.60 6.58
N ALA A 77 -1.07 9.15 7.02
CA ALA A 77 -1.49 7.76 6.83
C ALA A 77 -1.60 7.42 5.33
N ALA A 78 -2.20 8.31 4.52
CA ALA A 78 -2.30 8.12 3.08
C ALA A 78 -0.92 8.09 2.42
N VAL A 79 -0.01 9.00 2.77
CA VAL A 79 1.36 9.03 2.23
C VAL A 79 2.08 7.71 2.52
N TYR A 80 1.97 7.19 3.75
CA TYR A 80 2.54 5.91 4.12
C TYR A 80 2.01 4.78 3.22
N VAL A 81 0.67 4.65 3.10
CA VAL A 81 0.06 3.60 2.28
C VAL A 81 0.41 3.75 0.80
N ILE A 82 0.43 4.98 0.27
CA ILE A 82 0.83 5.27 -1.11
C ILE A 82 2.24 4.76 -1.38
N LEU A 83 3.19 5.04 -0.49
CA LEU A 83 4.57 4.58 -0.64
C LEU A 83 4.66 3.06 -0.57
N THR A 84 3.98 2.43 0.38
CA THR A 84 3.97 0.97 0.53
C THR A 84 3.39 0.27 -0.68
N GLU A 85 2.23 0.72 -1.17
CA GLU A 85 1.58 0.15 -2.35
C GLU A 85 2.39 0.40 -3.62
N THR A 86 3.03 1.57 -3.75
CA THR A 86 3.94 1.85 -4.88
C THR A 86 5.10 0.86 -4.93
N THR A 87 5.75 0.60 -3.79
CA THR A 87 6.83 -0.39 -3.71
C THR A 87 6.34 -1.78 -4.10
N SER A 88 5.17 -2.20 -3.61
CA SER A 88 4.61 -3.52 -3.94
C SER A 88 4.25 -3.66 -5.43
N ILE A 89 3.69 -2.62 -6.04
CA ILE A 89 3.39 -2.58 -7.49
C ILE A 89 4.69 -2.74 -8.28
N LEU A 90 5.74 -2.01 -7.89
CA LEU A 90 7.04 -2.06 -8.53
C LEU A 90 7.64 -3.48 -8.45
N GLU A 91 7.59 -4.13 -7.29
CA GLU A 91 8.01 -5.53 -7.13
C GLU A 91 7.21 -6.50 -8.00
N ASN A 92 5.90 -6.28 -8.11
CA ASN A 92 5.03 -7.08 -8.97
C ASN A 92 5.38 -6.90 -10.45
N LEU A 93 5.55 -5.66 -10.90
CA LEU A 93 5.95 -5.32 -12.26
C LEU A 93 7.34 -5.86 -12.63
N GLY A 94 8.32 -5.79 -11.75
CA GLY A 94 9.65 -6.39 -11.97
C GLY A 94 9.61 -7.92 -12.01
N GLY A 95 8.64 -8.53 -11.33
CA GLY A 95 8.37 -9.97 -11.43
C GLY A 95 7.67 -10.38 -12.74
N ILE A 96 6.90 -9.46 -13.35
CA ILE A 96 6.21 -9.66 -14.64
C ILE A 96 7.13 -9.38 -15.83
N ASN A 97 7.89 -8.29 -15.78
CA ASN A 97 8.80 -7.86 -16.83
C ASN A 97 10.24 -7.73 -16.29
N PRO A 98 11.12 -8.71 -16.60
CA PRO A 98 12.52 -8.68 -16.19
C PRO A 98 13.31 -7.46 -16.70
N GLU A 99 12.96 -6.88 -17.85
CA GLU A 99 13.65 -5.67 -18.35
C GLU A 99 13.39 -4.46 -17.45
N LEU A 100 12.19 -4.38 -16.84
CA LEU A 100 11.90 -3.36 -15.82
C LEU A 100 12.71 -3.63 -14.55
N LYS A 101 12.89 -4.90 -14.17
CA LYS A 101 13.66 -5.31 -12.98
C LYS A 101 15.10 -4.80 -12.98
N ASP A 102 15.70 -4.65 -14.17
CA ASP A 102 17.06 -4.15 -14.35
C ASP A 102 17.12 -2.62 -14.55
N SER A 103 15.97 -1.94 -14.58
CA SER A 103 15.92 -0.48 -14.67
C SER A 103 16.46 0.20 -13.41
N LYS A 104 17.09 1.36 -13.60
CA LYS A 104 17.58 2.21 -12.49
C LYS A 104 16.46 2.61 -11.52
N LEU A 105 15.23 2.72 -12.02
CA LEU A 105 14.08 3.09 -11.20
C LEU A 105 13.79 2.00 -10.16
N LEU A 106 13.70 0.74 -10.58
CA LEU A 106 13.46 -0.38 -9.65
C LEU A 106 14.63 -0.63 -8.68
N GLN A 107 15.86 -0.28 -9.07
CA GLN A 107 17.02 -0.35 -8.17
C GLN A 107 16.96 0.68 -7.02
N LEU A 108 16.30 1.83 -7.21
CA LEU A 108 16.12 2.83 -6.14
C LEU A 108 15.13 2.36 -5.06
N PHE A 109 14.21 1.48 -5.42
CA PHE A 109 13.17 0.95 -4.52
C PHE A 109 13.48 -0.47 -4.00
N ARG A 110 14.61 -1.07 -4.41
CA ARG A 110 15.11 -2.29 -3.78
C ARG A 110 15.61 -1.98 -2.38
N THR A 111 14.75 -2.17 -1.40
CA THR A 111 15.21 -2.38 -0.02
C THR A 111 15.98 -3.70 -0.02
N GLN A 112 17.24 -3.67 0.40
CA GLN A 112 17.97 -4.91 0.65
C GLN A 112 17.29 -5.62 1.82
N GLU A 113 16.56 -6.70 1.56
CA GLU A 113 16.36 -7.73 2.57
C GLU A 113 17.70 -8.45 2.74
N GLU A 114 18.60 -7.86 3.55
CA GLU A 114 19.75 -8.58 4.06
C GLU A 114 19.23 -9.76 4.92
N GLY A 115 19.54 -10.96 4.45
CA GLY A 115 19.47 -12.27 5.09
C GLY A 115 18.78 -12.39 6.46
N LYS A 116 17.60 -13.01 6.46
CA LYS A 116 17.12 -13.81 7.60
C LYS A 116 17.25 -15.29 7.30
N ASP A 117 18.50 -15.73 7.13
CA ASP A 117 18.92 -17.09 7.44
C ASP A 117 19.76 -17.00 8.73
N GLN A 118 19.10 -16.95 9.89
CA GLN A 118 19.61 -17.38 11.20
C GLN A 118 18.46 -17.87 12.07
#